data_AF-A0A1G1E5F8-F1
#
_entry.id   AF-A0A1G1E5F8-F1
#
_cell.length_a   1.000
_cell.length_b   1.000
_cell.length_c   1.000
_cell.angle_alpha   90.00
_cell.angle_beta   90.00
_cell.angle_gamma   90.00
#
_symmetry.space_group_name_H-M   'P 1'
#
loop_
_entity.id
_entity.type
_entity.pdbx_description
1 polymer ?
#
loop_
_entity_poly.entity_id
_entity_poly.type
_entity_poly.pdbx_seq_one_letter_code
_entity_poly.pdbx_strand_id
1 'polypeptide(L)'
;MLSWAKARFTDDATAAIQKGAAVVLESAGQAEDSIRLYIAAGDWDNAIRLICTQAPFLMTQGREGTISTWLSLLPPVLIDKTPWLLYWEGVLNLLINKKKSESCFEKALLCSLSRLRSLVGREAILLQEAISP
;
A
#
# COMPACT_ATOMS: atom_id res chain seq x y z
N MET A 1 -5.73 -35.10 9.89
CA MET A 1 -6.07 -34.31 8.68
C MET A 1 -7.30 -33.39 8.86
N LEU A 2 -7.90 -33.27 10.05
CA LEU A 2 -9.07 -32.41 10.33
C LEU A 2 -8.76 -31.15 11.16
N SER A 3 -7.58 -31.05 11.77
CA SER A 3 -7.19 -29.91 12.61
C SER A 3 -6.79 -28.65 11.81
N TRP A 4 -6.19 -28.82 10.63
CA TRP A 4 -5.74 -27.69 9.80
C TRP A 4 -6.89 -27.01 9.05
N ALA A 5 -7.92 -27.79 8.68
CA ALA A 5 -9.11 -27.26 8.04
C ALA A 5 -9.84 -26.29 8.99
N LYS A 6 -10.15 -26.72 10.23
CA LYS A 6 -10.80 -25.85 11.22
C LYS A 6 -10.00 -24.58 11.52
N ALA A 7 -8.69 -24.70 11.75
CA ALA A 7 -7.84 -23.56 12.04
C ALA A 7 -7.87 -22.51 10.91
N ARG A 8 -7.73 -22.95 9.66
CA ARG A 8 -7.73 -22.05 8.49
C ARG A 8 -9.10 -21.39 8.24
N PHE A 9 -10.20 -22.11 8.50
CA PHE A 9 -11.54 -21.51 8.44
C PHE A 9 -11.76 -20.42 9.51
N THR A 10 -11.19 -20.58 10.72
CA THR A 10 -11.24 -19.52 11.75
C THR A 10 -10.41 -18.30 11.39
N ASP A 11 -9.25 -18.49 10.77
CA ASP A 11 -8.39 -17.39 10.35
C ASP A 11 -9.06 -16.55 9.24
N ASP A 12 -9.65 -17.22 8.24
CA ASP A 12 -10.35 -16.56 7.13
C ASP A 12 -11.61 -15.81 7.61
N ALA A 13 -12.38 -16.39 8.54
CA ALA A 13 -13.54 -15.72 9.13
C ALA A 13 -13.14 -14.50 9.98
N THR A 14 -12.03 -14.60 10.72
CA THR A 14 -11.50 -13.50 11.53
C THR A 14 -11.01 -12.36 10.64
N ALA A 15 -10.29 -12.67 9.56
CA ALA A 15 -9.84 -11.69 8.57
C ALA A 15 -11.02 -10.97 7.91
N ALA A 16 -12.10 -11.70 7.57
CA ALA A 16 -13.31 -11.11 7.01
C ALA A 16 -13.99 -10.12 7.97
N ILE A 17 -14.09 -10.46 9.27
CA ILE A 17 -14.65 -9.56 10.30
C ILE A 17 -13.76 -8.32 10.47
N GLN A 18 -12.44 -8.50 10.56
CA GLN A 18 -11.48 -7.40 10.68
C GLN A 18 -11.58 -6.44 9.49
N LYS A 19 -11.66 -6.98 8.26
CA LYS A 19 -11.87 -6.18 7.05
C LYS A 19 -13.20 -5.42 7.11
N GLY A 20 -14.29 -6.08 7.52
CA GLY A 20 -15.60 -5.43 7.67
C GLY A 20 -15.56 -4.27 8.68
N ALA A 21 -14.93 -4.49 9.84
CA ALA A 21 -14.75 -3.46 10.85
C ALA A 21 -13.84 -2.32 10.36
N ALA A 22 -12.77 -2.64 9.61
CA ALA A 22 -11.89 -1.64 9.00
C ALA A 22 -12.66 -0.71 8.06
N VAL A 23 -13.56 -1.24 7.23
CA VAL A 23 -14.41 -0.46 6.33
C VAL A 23 -15.33 0.48 7.11
N VAL A 24 -15.98 -0.02 8.16
CA VAL A 24 -16.86 0.81 9.01
C VAL A 24 -16.06 1.94 9.66
N LEU A 25 -14.89 1.65 10.22
CA LEU A 25 -14.02 2.64 10.85
C LEU A 25 -13.49 3.67 9.85
N GLU A 26 -13.14 3.24 8.63
CA GLU A 26 -12.73 4.15 7.56
C GLU A 26 -13.85 5.13 7.22
N SER A 27 -15.08 4.63 7.06
CA SER A 27 -16.25 5.48 6.75
C SER A 27 -16.58 6.47 7.88
N ALA A 28 -16.22 6.12 9.12
CA ALA A 28 -16.36 6.97 10.29
C ALA A 28 -15.18 7.95 10.48
N GLY A 29 -14.19 7.97 9.58
CA GLY A 29 -13.00 8.82 9.67
C GLY A 29 -11.93 8.33 10.64
N GLN A 30 -12.07 7.12 11.19
CA GLN A 30 -11.11 6.53 12.13
C GLN A 30 -10.01 5.77 11.37
N ALA A 31 -9.21 6.53 10.61
CA ALA A 31 -8.27 5.96 9.65
C ALA A 31 -7.17 5.09 10.29
N GLU A 32 -6.68 5.44 11.49
CA GLU A 32 -5.59 4.70 12.13
C GLU A 32 -6.02 3.31 12.58
N ASP A 33 -7.19 3.21 13.19
CA ASP A 33 -7.77 1.92 13.60
C ASP A 33 -8.17 1.08 12.39
N SER A 34 -8.67 1.72 11.34
CA SER A 34 -8.98 1.07 10.06
C SER A 34 -7.72 0.43 9.43
N ILE A 35 -6.61 1.18 9.32
CA ILE A 35 -5.34 0.65 8.77
C ILE A 35 -4.85 -0.55 9.56
N ARG A 36 -4.89 -0.49 10.90
CA ARG A 36 -4.47 -1.61 11.76
C ARG A 36 -5.27 -2.87 11.48
N LEU A 37 -6.57 -2.75 11.25
CA LEU A 37 -7.43 -3.89 10.93
C LEU A 37 -7.25 -4.40 9.50
N TYR A 38 -7.02 -3.53 8.51
CA TYR A 38 -6.66 -3.97 7.16
C TYR A 38 -5.35 -4.76 7.17
N ILE A 39 -4.32 -4.28 7.89
CA ILE A 39 -3.04 -4.99 8.05
C ILE A 39 -3.25 -6.34 8.76
N ALA A 40 -4.01 -6.38 9.85
CA ALA A 40 -4.29 -7.62 10.57
C ALA A 40 -5.04 -8.66 9.72
N ALA A 41 -5.96 -8.20 8.87
CA ALA A 41 -6.70 -9.04 7.94
C ALA A 41 -5.87 -9.47 6.71
N GLY A 42 -4.65 -8.94 6.55
CA GLY A 42 -3.85 -9.12 5.33
C GLY A 42 -4.42 -8.43 4.10
N ASP A 43 -5.33 -7.47 4.26
CA ASP A 43 -5.90 -6.65 3.18
C ASP A 43 -4.94 -5.51 2.84
N TRP A 44 -3.84 -5.87 2.21
CA TRP A 44 -2.77 -4.95 1.88
C TRP A 44 -3.20 -3.85 0.92
N ASP A 45 -4.07 -4.15 -0.05
CA ASP A 45 -4.51 -3.17 -1.04
C ASP A 45 -5.25 -2.00 -0.37
N ASN A 46 -6.17 -2.28 0.55
CA ASN A 46 -6.88 -1.23 1.29
C ASN A 46 -5.98 -0.51 2.29
N ALA A 47 -5.09 -1.22 2.99
CA ALA A 47 -4.11 -0.60 3.86
C ALA A 47 -3.23 0.40 3.11
N ILE A 48 -2.66 -0.01 1.96
CA ILE A 48 -1.80 0.82 1.13
C ILE A 48 -2.57 2.03 0.59
N ARG A 49 -3.79 1.84 0.07
CA ARG A 49 -4.64 2.94 -0.38
C ARG A 49 -4.85 3.96 0.73
N LEU A 50 -5.26 3.50 1.92
CA LEU A 50 -5.58 4.39 3.03
C LEU A 50 -4.33 5.11 3.58
N ILE A 51 -3.19 4.42 3.72
CA ILE A 51 -1.90 5.03 4.06
C ILE A 51 -1.56 6.15 3.07
N CYS A 52 -1.67 5.87 1.78
CA CYS A 52 -1.37 6.83 0.71
C CYS A 52 -2.27 8.07 0.76
N THR A 53 -3.55 7.91 1.11
CA THR A 53 -4.50 9.02 1.24
C THR A 53 -4.26 9.84 2.52
N GLN A 54 -3.86 9.20 3.62
CA GLN A 54 -3.70 9.87 4.93
C GLN A 54 -2.31 10.49 5.13
N ALA A 55 -1.27 9.95 4.49
CA ALA A 55 0.10 10.41 4.66
C ALA A 55 0.33 11.92 4.45
N PRO A 56 -0.26 12.60 3.43
CA PRO A 56 -0.14 14.04 3.30
C PRO A 56 -0.65 14.81 4.52
N PHE A 57 -1.83 14.42 5.05
CA PHE A 57 -2.44 15.09 6.19
C PHE A 57 -1.66 14.84 7.48
N LEU A 58 -1.17 13.61 7.70
CA LEU A 58 -0.31 13.33 8.85
C LEU A 58 1.02 14.08 8.78
N MET A 59 1.58 14.25 7.59
CA MET A 59 2.81 15.01 7.39
C MET A 59 2.61 16.49 7.75
N THR A 60 1.49 17.11 7.37
CA THR A 60 1.21 18.52 7.75
C THR A 60 0.97 18.70 9.24
N GLN A 61 0.57 17.63 9.94
CA GLN A 61 0.39 17.62 11.39
C GLN A 61 1.67 17.30 12.17
N GLY A 62 2.81 17.06 11.52
CA GLY A 62 4.05 16.63 12.19
C GLY A 62 3.91 15.24 12.83
N ARG A 63 3.09 14.38 12.23
CA ARG A 63 2.83 13.01 12.69
C ARG A 63 3.55 11.96 11.84
N GLU A 64 4.75 12.29 11.38
CA GLU A 64 5.59 11.41 10.55
C GLU A 64 5.88 10.05 11.21
N GLY A 65 5.93 9.99 12.55
CA GLY A 65 6.10 8.74 13.30
C GLY A 65 4.96 7.73 13.10
N THR A 66 3.73 8.21 12.87
CA THR A 66 2.58 7.36 12.55
C THR A 66 2.76 6.73 11.16
N ILE A 67 3.19 7.52 10.17
CA ILE A 67 3.47 7.03 8.81
C ILE A 67 4.61 6.00 8.86
N SER A 68 5.70 6.31 9.57
CA SER A 68 6.84 5.40 9.74
C SER A 68 6.42 4.06 10.34
N THR A 69 5.58 4.10 11.38
CA THR A 69 5.04 2.89 12.01
C THR A 69 4.24 2.06 11.02
N TRP A 70 3.32 2.66 10.26
CA TRP A 70 2.52 1.92 9.28
C TRP A 70 3.37 1.30 8.17
N LEU A 71 4.36 2.04 7.63
CA LEU A 71 5.26 1.48 6.63
C LEU A 71 6.07 0.30 7.18
N SER A 72 6.48 0.33 8.45
CA SER A 72 7.23 -0.78 9.07
C SER A 72 6.41 -2.07 9.25
N LEU A 73 5.08 -1.97 9.25
CA LEU A 73 4.16 -3.11 9.34
C LEU A 73 3.86 -3.75 7.98
N LEU A 74 4.19 -3.08 6.88
CA LEU A 74 3.98 -3.62 5.54
C LEU A 74 5.13 -4.56 5.14
N PRO A 75 4.85 -5.64 4.41
CA PRO A 75 5.89 -6.44 3.76
C PRO A 75 6.79 -5.56 2.87
N PRO A 76 8.13 -5.67 2.95
CA PRO A 76 9.06 -4.82 2.18
C PRO A 76 8.82 -4.86 0.66
N VAL A 77 8.40 -6.03 0.15
CA VAL A 77 8.06 -6.22 -1.26
C VAL A 77 6.92 -5.31 -1.74
N LEU A 78 5.99 -4.95 -0.86
CA LEU A 78 4.88 -4.06 -1.20
C LEU A 78 5.34 -2.60 -1.26
N ILE A 79 6.28 -2.21 -0.38
CA ILE A 79 6.91 -0.90 -0.42
C ILE A 79 7.66 -0.75 -1.75
N ASP A 80 8.58 -1.67 -2.06
CA ASP A 80 9.39 -1.62 -3.30
C ASP A 80 8.56 -1.65 -4.60
N LYS A 81 7.33 -2.20 -4.56
CA LYS A 81 6.42 -2.27 -5.72
C LYS A 81 5.43 -1.11 -5.80
N THR A 82 5.34 -0.27 -4.78
CA THR A 82 4.36 0.81 -4.72
C THR A 82 5.08 2.15 -4.72
N PRO A 83 5.07 2.89 -5.85
CA PRO A 83 5.79 4.16 -5.97
C PRO A 83 5.48 5.15 -4.86
N TRP A 84 4.23 5.19 -4.41
CA TRP A 84 3.78 6.14 -3.40
C TRP A 84 4.27 5.78 -1.99
N LEU A 85 4.40 4.49 -1.66
CA LEU A 85 5.01 4.09 -0.38
C LEU A 85 6.51 4.38 -0.37
N LEU A 86 7.21 4.14 -1.49
CA LEU A 86 8.61 4.53 -1.65
C LEU A 86 8.80 6.05 -1.51
N TYR A 87 7.90 6.83 -2.09
CA TYR A 87 7.93 8.29 -1.95
C TYR A 87 7.83 8.70 -0.47
N TRP A 88 6.84 8.18 0.27
CA TRP A 88 6.68 8.51 1.69
C TRP A 88 7.87 8.02 2.52
N GLU A 89 8.40 6.82 2.26
CA GLU A 89 9.63 6.36 2.91
C GLU A 89 10.80 7.32 2.64
N GLY A 90 10.93 7.81 1.41
CA GLY A 90 11.92 8.81 1.03
C GLY A 90 11.76 10.12 1.79
N VAL A 91 10.53 10.64 1.90
CA VAL A 91 10.19 11.86 2.65
C VAL A 91 10.59 11.73 4.12
N LEU A 92 10.24 10.61 4.77
CA LEU A 92 10.60 10.36 6.17
C LEU A 92 12.12 10.33 6.41
N ASN A 93 12.91 10.03 5.38
CA ASN A 93 14.37 9.93 5.47
C ASN A 93 15.10 11.20 5.00
N LEU A 94 14.41 12.24 4.54
CA LEU A 94 15.04 13.45 3.96
C LEU A 94 16.10 14.08 4.88
N LEU A 95 15.79 14.22 6.16
CA LEU A 95 16.65 14.89 7.14
C LEU A 95 17.53 13.92 7.94
N ILE A 96 17.20 12.63 7.92
CA ILE A 96 17.84 11.60 8.75
C ILE A 96 18.90 10.85 7.94
N ASN A 97 18.57 10.47 6.71
CA ASN A 97 19.42 9.68 5.83
C ASN A 97 19.20 10.07 4.37
N LYS A 98 19.90 11.11 3.95
CA LYS A 98 19.83 11.66 2.58
C LYS A 98 20.01 10.58 1.51
N LYS A 99 21.00 9.70 1.66
CA LYS A 99 21.27 8.63 0.68
C LYS A 99 20.10 7.65 0.55
N LYS A 100 19.47 7.28 1.67
CA LYS A 100 18.27 6.44 1.64
C LYS A 100 17.11 7.16 0.96
N SER A 101 16.92 8.45 1.29
CA SER A 101 15.89 9.29 0.68
C SER A 101 16.01 9.35 -0.85
N GLU A 102 17.21 9.63 -1.36
CA GLU A 102 17.51 9.65 -2.80
C GLU A 102 17.18 8.31 -3.47
N SER A 103 17.65 7.20 -2.89
CA SER A 103 17.38 5.86 -3.43
C SER A 103 15.89 5.54 -3.46
N CYS A 104 15.13 5.92 -2.43
CA CYS A 104 13.68 5.76 -2.39
C CYS A 104 12.99 6.54 -3.52
N PHE A 105 13.39 7.79 -3.76
CA PHE A 105 12.82 8.60 -4.85
C PHE A 105 13.16 8.06 -6.25
N GLU A 106 14.41 7.61 -6.46
CA GLU A 106 14.81 6.97 -7.71
C GLU A 106 13.97 5.71 -7.99
N LYS A 107 13.83 4.84 -7.00
CA LYS A 107 12.98 3.64 -7.12
C LYS A 107 11.53 4.00 -7.40
N ALA A 108 10.98 5.00 -6.70
CA ALA A 108 9.60 5.45 -6.92
C ALA A 108 9.38 5.92 -8.37
N LEU A 109 10.33 6.69 -8.91
CA LEU A 109 10.29 7.18 -10.29
C LEU A 109 10.41 6.03 -11.30
N LEU A 110 11.35 5.10 -11.10
CA LEU A 110 11.51 3.95 -11.99
C LEU A 110 10.28 3.03 -11.97
N CYS A 111 9.70 2.80 -10.80
CA CYS A 111 8.49 1.99 -10.65
C CYS A 111 7.29 2.65 -11.34
N SER A 112 7.11 3.97 -11.24
CA SER A 112 6.02 4.67 -11.93
C SER A 112 6.20 4.68 -13.45
N LEU A 113 7.43 4.93 -13.94
CA LEU A 113 7.73 4.93 -15.37
C LEU A 113 7.59 3.54 -16.01
N SER A 114 8.02 2.48 -15.33
CA SER A 114 7.83 1.11 -15.81
C SER A 114 6.35 0.75 -15.93
N ARG A 115 5.52 1.18 -14.97
CA ARG A 115 4.07 1.00 -15.00
C ARG A 115 3.44 1.76 -16.17
N LEU A 116 3.78 3.03 -16.36
CA LEU A 116 3.28 3.83 -17.50
C LEU A 116 3.68 3.23 -18.85
N ARG A 117 4.93 2.81 -19.00
CA ARG A 117 5.42 2.14 -20.22
C ARG A 117 4.63 0.86 -20.53
N SER A 118 4.29 0.08 -19.50
CA SER A 118 3.49 -1.13 -19.66
C SER A 118 2.04 -0.85 -20.09
N LEU A 119 1.45 0.26 -19.64
CA LEU A 119 0.09 0.67 -20.00
C LEU A 119 0.03 1.15 -21.45
N VAL A 120 0.95 2.05 -21.84
CA VAL A 120 1.06 2.53 -23.23
C VAL A 120 1.36 1.39 -24.20
N GLY A 121 2.23 0.44 -23.81
CA GLY A 121 2.51 -0.75 -24.62
C GLY A 121 1.29 -1.67 -24.80
N ARG A 122 0.44 -1.81 -23.78
CA ARG A 122 -0.80 -2.59 -23.86
C ARG A 122 -1.85 -1.92 -24.74
N GLU A 123 -2.02 -0.61 -24.63
CA GLU A 123 -2.93 0.15 -25.50
C GLU A 123 -2.51 0.08 -26.96
N ALA A 124 -1.20 0.14 -27.26
CA ALA A 124 -0.70 -0.04 -28.61
C ALA A 124 -1.02 -1.43 -29.19
N ILE A 125 -0.94 -2.50 -28.38
CA ILE A 125 -1.30 -3.87 -28.80
C ILE A 125 -2.81 -3.99 -29.04
N LEU A 126 -3.65 -3.46 -28.14
CA LEU A 126 -5.11 -3.49 -28.28
C LEU A 126 -5.60 -2.72 -29.52
N LEU A 127 -4.97 -1.58 -29.83
CA LEU A 127 -5.26 -0.83 -31.05
C LEU A 127 -4.83 -1.59 -32.31
N GLN A 128 -3.73 -2.35 -32.24
CA GLN A 128 -3.24 -3.14 -33.36
C GLN A 128 -4.10 -4.39 -33.63
N GLU A 129 -4.65 -5.02 -32.58
CA GLU A 129 -5.62 -6.12 -32.68
C GLU A 129 -7.00 -5.63 -33.17
N ALA A 130 -7.44 -4.43 -32.79
CA ALA A 130 -8.70 -3.85 -33.25
C ALA A 130 -8.70 -3.42 -34.73
N ILE A 131 -7.53 -3.30 -35.35
CA ILE A 131 -7.35 -2.89 -36.77
C ILE A 131 -7.04 -4.09 -37.67
N SER A 132 -6.84 -5.30 -37.11
CA SER A 132 -6.65 -6.52 -37.90
C SER A 132 -8.02 -7.13 -38.27
N PRO A 133 -8.29 -7.44 -39.56
CA PRO A 133 -9.57 -8.02 -40.01
C PRO A 133 -9.75 -9.49 -39.62
#